data_AF-A0A5B9E8Y9-F1
#
_entry.id   AF-A0A5B9E8Y9-F1
#
_cell.length_a   1.000
_cell.length_b   1.000
_cell.length_c   1.000
_cell.angle_alpha   90.00
_cell.angle_beta   90.00
_cell.angle_gamma   90.00
#
_symmetry.space_group_name_H-M   'P 1'
#
loop_
_entity.id
_entity.type
_entity.pdbx_description
1 polymer ?
#
loop_
_entity_poly.entity_id
_entity_poly.type
_entity_poly.pdbx_seq_one_letter_code
_entity_poly.pdbx_strand_id
1 'polypeptide(L)'
;MAETAGTSKAALWTGRILIWIPSLFILSGGINTLRHAQMVIDGLKQFGYPMSILPYMGTVALLGGLLALIPVTEVLGVILLTAYLGAAALTHLRAEQAIWYMPVLFGAILWIGLYLKEPRVRAVFPLNR
;
A
#
# COMPACT_ATOMS: atom_id res chain seq x y z
N MET A 1 21.35 -25.18 12.96
CA MET A 1 20.75 -23.84 12.97
C MET A 1 21.21 -23.17 11.70
N ALA A 2 20.34 -22.97 10.72
CA ALA A 2 20.74 -22.35 9.46
C ALA A 2 21.13 -20.89 9.73
N GLU A 3 22.37 -20.52 9.43
CA GLU A 3 22.82 -19.13 9.40
C GLU A 3 21.92 -18.35 8.45
N THR A 4 21.05 -17.51 9.00
CA THR A 4 20.40 -16.47 8.20
C THR A 4 21.49 -15.48 7.80
N ALA A 5 21.99 -15.59 6.57
CA ALA A 5 22.85 -14.57 5.98
C ALA A 5 22.23 -13.18 6.27
N GLY A 6 22.96 -12.33 6.99
CA GLY A 6 22.45 -11.05 7.45
C GLY A 6 21.95 -10.20 6.27
N THR A 7 20.79 -9.57 6.42
CA THR A 7 20.24 -8.68 5.37
C THR A 7 21.27 -7.58 5.05
N SER A 8 21.66 -7.46 3.78
CA SER A 8 22.64 -6.45 3.37
C SER A 8 22.11 -5.02 3.58
N LYS A 9 23.00 -4.07 3.83
CA LYS A 9 22.63 -2.64 3.98
C LYS A 9 21.88 -2.11 2.76
N ALA A 10 22.26 -2.56 1.57
CA ALA A 10 21.59 -2.21 0.31
C ALA A 10 20.13 -2.71 0.31
N ALA A 11 19.90 -3.99 0.66
CA ALA A 11 18.56 -4.56 0.71
C ALA A 11 17.65 -3.84 1.73
N LEU A 12 18.19 -3.42 2.88
CA LEU A 12 17.45 -2.63 3.87
C LEU A 12 17.00 -1.27 3.31
N TRP A 13 17.90 -0.53 2.66
CA TRP A 13 17.58 0.79 2.11
C TRP A 13 16.67 0.72 0.89
N THR A 14 16.92 -0.21 -0.03
CA THR A 14 16.02 -0.46 -1.16
C THR A 14 14.63 -0.82 -0.65
N GLY A 15 14.54 -1.72 0.34
CA GLY A 15 13.26 -2.11 0.93
C GLY A 15 12.51 -0.92 1.54
N ARG A 16 13.21 -0.04 2.27
CA ARG A 16 12.62 1.19 2.84
C ARG A 16 12.09 2.12 1.75
N ILE A 17 12.87 2.38 0.69
CA ILE A 17 12.46 3.27 -0.39
C ILE A 17 11.20 2.74 -1.08
N LEU A 18 11.17 1.44 -1.38
CA LEU A 18 10.03 0.78 -2.02
C LEU A 18 8.77 0.81 -1.16
N ILE A 19 8.88 0.93 0.16
CA ILE A 19 7.71 1.04 1.05
C ILE A 19 7.33 2.50 1.26
N TRP A 20 8.30 3.37 1.57
CA TRP A 20 8.04 4.75 1.96
C TRP A 20 7.47 5.59 0.82
N ILE A 21 7.98 5.44 -0.40
CA ILE A 21 7.50 6.24 -1.54
C ILE A 21 6.02 5.97 -1.83
N PRO A 22 5.57 4.71 -2.05
CA PRO A 22 4.16 4.42 -2.24
C PRO A 22 3.30 4.78 -1.03
N SER A 23 3.80 4.53 0.19
CA SER A 23 3.06 4.83 1.42
C SER A 23 2.83 6.33 1.61
N LEU A 24 3.82 7.18 1.31
CA LEU A 24 3.68 8.64 1.34
C LEU A 24 2.69 9.12 0.28
N PHE A 25 2.73 8.55 -0.92
CA PHE A 25 1.77 8.87 -1.98
C PHE A 25 0.34 8.54 -1.55
N ILE A 26 0.10 7.33 -1.01
CA ILE A 26 -1.22 6.91 -0.54
C ILE A 26 -1.68 7.73 0.66
N LEU A 27 -0.77 8.03 1.60
CA LEU A 27 -1.03 8.90 2.74
C LEU A 27 -1.49 10.29 2.28
N SER A 28 -0.81 10.87 1.28
CA SER A 28 -1.21 12.15 0.69
C SER A 28 -2.62 12.07 0.06
N GLY A 29 -2.95 10.96 -0.59
CA GLY A 29 -4.29 10.69 -1.11
C GLY A 29 -5.35 10.60 -0.01
N GLY A 30 -5.02 9.94 1.11
CA GLY A 30 -5.87 9.87 2.30
C GLY A 30 -6.14 11.25 2.93
N ILE A 31 -5.11 12.09 3.04
CA ILE A 31 -5.27 13.48 3.51
C ILE A 31 -6.23 14.24 2.59
N ASN A 32 -5.99 14.19 1.28
CA ASN A 32 -6.85 14.88 0.29
C ASN A 32 -8.28 14.36 0.31
N THR A 33 -8.46 13.06 0.53
CA THR A 33 -9.77 12.42 0.68
C THR A 33 -10.53 12.99 1.89
N LEU A 34 -9.90 13.05 3.07
CA LEU A 34 -10.53 13.62 4.26
C LEU A 34 -10.76 15.13 4.17
N ARG A 35 -9.94 15.84 3.39
CA ARG A 35 -10.12 17.26 3.09
C ARG A 35 -11.18 17.53 2.02
N HIS A 36 -11.87 16.48 1.55
CA HIS A 36 -12.91 16.61 0.52
C HIS A 36 -12.39 17.30 -0.75
N ALA A 37 -11.14 16.99 -1.14
CA ALA A 37 -10.54 17.55 -2.34
C ALA A 37 -11.42 17.26 -3.57
N GLN A 38 -11.69 18.27 -4.38
CA GLN A 38 -12.65 18.18 -5.49
C GLN A 38 -12.37 17.01 -6.44
N MET A 39 -11.09 16.75 -6.73
CA MET A 39 -10.66 15.60 -7.54
C MET A 39 -11.14 14.25 -7.00
N VAL A 40 -11.16 14.06 -5.67
CA VAL A 40 -11.64 12.82 -5.03
C VAL A 40 -13.16 12.73 -5.10
N ILE A 41 -13.85 13.85 -4.89
CA ILE A 41 -15.31 13.93 -4.99
C ILE A 41 -15.77 13.59 -6.41
N ASP A 42 -15.13 14.17 -7.42
CA ASP A 42 -15.46 13.95 -8.82
C ASP A 42 -15.20 12.48 -9.21
N GLY A 43 -14.10 11.90 -8.72
CA GLY A 43 -13.82 10.47 -8.87
C GLY A 43 -14.92 9.59 -8.25
N LEU A 44 -15.33 9.85 -7.01
CA LEU A 44 -16.41 9.08 -6.37
C LEU A 44 -17.73 9.18 -7.13
N LYS A 45 -18.08 10.37 -7.63
CA LYS A 45 -19.26 10.58 -8.48
C LYS A 45 -19.15 9.79 -9.78
N GLN A 46 -17.99 9.83 -10.44
CA GLN A 46 -17.73 9.08 -11.67
C GLN A 46 -17.89 7.57 -11.47
N PHE A 47 -17.42 7.04 -10.33
CA PHE A 47 -17.55 5.63 -9.99
C PHE A 47 -18.91 5.26 -9.35
N GLY A 48 -19.80 6.23 -9.15
CA GLY A 48 -21.13 6.01 -8.56
C GLY A 48 -21.11 5.64 -7.08
N TYR A 49 -20.08 6.02 -6.34
CA TYR A 49 -20.01 5.79 -4.90
C TYR A 49 -20.70 6.90 -4.09
N PRO A 50 -21.37 6.55 -2.97
CA PRO A 50 -21.93 7.55 -2.08
C PRO A 50 -20.81 8.30 -1.35
N MET A 51 -21.03 9.60 -1.10
CA MET A 51 -20.07 10.45 -0.38
C MET A 51 -19.79 9.99 1.06
N SER A 52 -20.69 9.19 1.65
CA SER A 52 -20.51 8.59 2.97
C SER A 52 -19.29 7.67 3.07
N ILE A 53 -18.71 7.22 1.94
CA ILE A 53 -17.51 6.38 1.92
C ILE A 53 -16.21 7.17 2.19
N LEU A 54 -16.20 8.49 1.94
CA LEU A 54 -15.02 9.35 2.09
C LEU A 54 -14.27 9.19 3.42
N PRO A 55 -14.92 9.28 4.60
CA PRO A 55 -14.22 9.14 5.87
C PRO A 55 -13.55 7.76 5.99
N TYR A 56 -14.25 6.69 5.61
CA TYR A 56 -13.69 5.33 5.68
C TYR A 56 -12.50 5.15 4.74
N MET A 57 -12.63 5.60 3.49
CA MET A 57 -11.57 5.52 2.48
C MET A 57 -10.33 6.31 2.91
N GLY A 58 -10.53 7.55 3.36
CA GLY A 58 -9.45 8.42 3.82
C GLY A 58 -8.76 7.89 5.08
N THR A 59 -9.53 7.39 6.05
CA THR A 59 -8.99 6.81 7.28
C THR A 59 -8.16 5.56 7.01
N VAL A 60 -8.61 4.65 6.16
CA VAL A 60 -7.84 3.43 5.82
C VAL A 60 -6.54 3.80 5.10
N ALA A 61 -6.58 4.72 4.13
CA ALA A 61 -5.39 5.19 3.42
C ALA A 61 -4.38 5.87 4.38
N LEU A 62 -4.87 6.71 5.30
CA LEU A 62 -4.03 7.39 6.29
C LEU A 62 -3.41 6.42 7.29
N LEU A 63 -4.21 5.56 7.90
CA LEU A 63 -3.71 4.58 8.86
C LEU A 63 -2.73 3.62 8.21
N GLY A 64 -3.06 3.10 7.02
CA GLY A 64 -2.17 2.21 6.27
C GLY A 64 -0.85 2.89 5.93
N GLY A 65 -0.90 4.12 5.41
CA GLY A 65 0.28 4.91 5.09
C GLY A 65 1.14 5.21 6.32
N LEU A 66 0.55 5.66 7.43
CA LEU A 66 1.27 5.98 8.67
C LEU A 66 1.93 4.73 9.26
N LEU A 67 1.18 3.64 9.37
CA LEU A 67 1.70 2.39 9.92
C LEU A 67 2.85 1.84 9.07
N ALA A 68 2.78 1.99 7.74
CA ALA A 68 3.82 1.57 6.79
C ALA A 68 5.08 2.46 6.80
N LEU A 69 5.04 3.64 7.44
CA LEU A 69 6.21 4.50 7.61
C LEU A 69 6.93 4.27 8.95
N ILE A 70 6.23 3.70 9.94
CA ILE A 70 6.78 3.40 11.26
C ILE A 70 7.38 1.98 11.24
N PRO A 71 8.69 1.80 11.45
CA PRO A 71 9.35 0.50 11.29
C PRO A 71 8.76 -0.64 12.14
N VAL A 72 8.21 -0.31 13.31
CA VAL A 72 7.64 -1.29 14.26
C VAL A 72 6.29 -1.83 13.77
N THR A 73 5.50 -1.03 13.05
CA THR A 73 4.16 -1.39 12.58
C THR A 73 4.10 -1.62 11.07
N GLU A 74 5.25 -1.65 10.42
CA GLU A 74 5.35 -1.53 8.97
C GLU A 74 4.62 -2.66 8.23
N VAL A 75 4.76 -3.90 8.71
CA VAL A 75 4.07 -5.08 8.17
C VAL A 75 2.55 -4.88 8.22
N LEU A 76 2.02 -4.35 9.33
CA LEU A 76 0.59 -4.10 9.48
C LEU A 76 0.11 -3.02 8.50
N GLY A 77 0.92 -1.97 8.32
CA GLY A 77 0.65 -0.92 7.33
C GLY A 77 0.59 -1.48 5.92
N VAL A 78 1.58 -2.27 5.51
CA VAL A 78 1.61 -2.92 4.18
C VAL A 78 0.40 -3.83 3.97
N ILE A 79 0.00 -4.61 4.97
CA ILE A 79 -1.21 -5.45 4.89
C ILE A 79 -2.46 -4.59 4.67
N LEU A 80 -2.63 -3.52 5.44
CA LEU A 80 -3.78 -2.63 5.32
C LEU A 80 -3.82 -1.93 3.96
N LEU A 81 -2.65 -1.46 3.48
CA LEU A 81 -2.51 -0.87 2.15
C LEU A 81 -2.78 -1.90 1.04
N THR A 82 -2.47 -3.17 1.24
CA THR A 82 -2.78 -4.23 0.26
C THR A 82 -4.28 -4.39 0.09
N ALA A 83 -5.05 -4.41 1.18
CA ALA A 83 -6.51 -4.45 1.13
C ALA A 83 -7.08 -3.19 0.45
N TYR A 84 -6.55 -2.01 0.79
CA TYR A 84 -6.94 -0.73 0.18
C TYR A 84 -6.69 -0.71 -1.34
N LEU A 85 -5.50 -1.14 -1.77
CA LEU A 85 -5.13 -1.18 -3.18
C LEU A 85 -5.89 -2.25 -3.96
N GLY A 86 -6.23 -3.39 -3.34
CA GLY A 86 -7.11 -4.40 -3.91
C GLY A 86 -8.52 -3.86 -4.20
N ALA A 87 -9.08 -3.10 -3.26
CA ALA A 87 -10.36 -2.42 -3.46
C ALA A 87 -10.28 -1.39 -4.60
N ALA A 88 -9.20 -0.61 -4.68
CA ALA A 88 -8.98 0.35 -5.76
C ALA A 88 -8.87 -0.35 -7.14
N ALA A 89 -8.13 -1.46 -7.23
CA ALA A 89 -8.03 -2.26 -8.45
C ALA A 89 -9.42 -2.75 -8.90
N LEU A 90 -10.23 -3.27 -7.98
CA LEU A 90 -11.58 -3.72 -8.27
C LEU A 90 -12.49 -2.58 -8.75
N THR A 91 -12.39 -1.38 -8.17
CA THR A 91 -13.11 -0.20 -8.63
C THR A 91 -12.80 0.14 -10.09
N HIS A 92 -11.51 0.14 -10.46
CA HIS A 92 -11.11 0.41 -11.84
C HIS A 92 -11.52 -0.71 -12.79
N LEU A 93 -11.43 -1.98 -12.38
CA LEU A 93 -11.93 -3.13 -13.17
C LEU A 93 -13.44 -3.02 -13.42
N ARG A 94 -14.23 -2.72 -12.38
CA ARG A 94 -15.68 -2.53 -12.49
C ARG A 94 -16.04 -1.38 -13.44
N ALA A 95 -15.20 -0.35 -13.48
CA ALA A 95 -15.35 0.78 -14.39
C ALA A 95 -14.73 0.55 -15.78
N GLU A 96 -14.26 -0.68 -16.06
CA GLU A 96 -13.61 -1.07 -17.33
C GLU A 96 -12.40 -0.19 -17.69
N GLN A 97 -11.76 0.42 -16.70
CA GLN A 97 -10.61 1.29 -16.91
C GLN A 97 -9.33 0.48 -16.92
N ALA A 98 -8.56 0.58 -18.01
CA ALA A 98 -7.29 -0.14 -18.15
C ALA A 98 -6.31 0.10 -17.00
N ILE A 99 -6.39 1.22 -16.28
CA ILE A 99 -5.49 1.59 -15.17
C ILE A 99 -5.61 0.71 -13.91
N TRP A 100 -6.50 -0.28 -13.89
CA TRP A 100 -6.68 -1.20 -12.76
C TRP A 100 -5.41 -1.91 -12.28
N TYR A 101 -4.40 -2.07 -13.14
CA TYR A 101 -3.13 -2.70 -12.77
C TYR A 101 -2.25 -1.80 -11.92
N MET A 102 -2.46 -0.48 -11.91
CA MET A 102 -1.63 0.46 -11.13
C MET A 102 -1.70 0.20 -9.62
N PRO A 103 -2.89 0.08 -8.98
CA PRO A 103 -2.96 -0.30 -7.57
C PRO A 103 -2.30 -1.64 -7.27
N VAL A 104 -2.41 -2.63 -8.18
CA VAL A 104 -1.76 -3.94 -8.03
C VAL A 104 -0.24 -3.81 -8.05
N LEU A 105 0.32 -3.01 -8.96
CA LEU A 105 1.75 -2.71 -9.02
C LEU A 105 2.25 -2.02 -7.74
N PHE A 106 1.48 -1.06 -7.21
CA PHE A 106 1.81 -0.43 -5.92
C PHE A 106 1.86 -1.47 -4.79
N GLY A 107 0.89 -2.39 -4.76
CA GLY A 107 0.87 -3.49 -3.79
C GLY A 107 2.09 -4.38 -3.92
N ALA A 108 2.44 -4.78 -5.15
CA ALA A 108 3.62 -5.59 -5.42
C ALA A 108 4.91 -4.89 -4.96
N ILE A 109 5.05 -3.59 -5.23
CA ILE A 109 6.21 -2.79 -4.80
C ILE A 109 6.33 -2.77 -3.27
N LEU A 110 5.23 -2.56 -2.55
CA LEU A 110 5.21 -2.59 -1.08
C LEU A 110 5.69 -3.96 -0.54
N TRP A 111 5.16 -5.06 -1.09
CA TRP A 111 5.52 -6.41 -0.68
C TRP A 111 6.96 -6.79 -1.05
N ILE A 112 7.46 -6.38 -2.22
CA ILE A 112 8.87 -6.57 -2.60
C ILE A 112 9.77 -5.82 -1.61
N GLY A 113 9.43 -4.58 -1.29
CA GLY A 113 10.18 -3.79 -0.31
C GLY A 113 10.25 -4.47 1.05
N LEU A 114 9.11 -5.02 1.50
CA LEU A 114 9.01 -5.74 2.76
C LEU A 114 9.83 -7.04 2.73
N TYR A 115 9.71 -7.81 1.66
CA TYR A 115 10.44 -9.07 1.45
C TYR A 115 11.96 -8.86 1.45
N LEU A 116 12.46 -7.77 0.86
CA LEU A 116 13.89 -7.46 0.82
C LEU A 116 14.48 -7.16 2.19
N LYS A 117 13.73 -6.51 3.08
CA LYS A 117 14.29 -6.04 4.36
C LYS A 117 13.90 -6.86 5.58
N GLU A 118 12.76 -7.55 5.57
CA GLU A 118 12.21 -8.26 6.74
C GLU A 118 12.43 -9.78 6.65
N PRO A 119 13.39 -10.37 7.40
CA PRO A 119 13.65 -11.80 7.37
C PRO A 119 12.44 -12.64 7.78
N ARG A 120 11.59 -12.14 8.69
CA ARG A 120 10.39 -12.86 9.14
C ARG A 120 9.39 -13.06 8.01
N VAL A 121 9.26 -12.08 7.12
CA VAL A 121 8.38 -12.18 5.94
C VAL A 121 8.93 -13.20 4.94
N ARG A 122 10.25 -13.24 4.73
CA ARG A 122 10.89 -14.28 3.91
C ARG A 122 10.72 -15.69 4.49
N ALA A 123 10.70 -15.82 5.82
CA ALA A 123 10.48 -17.10 6.49
C ALA A 123 9.05 -17.62 6.29
N VAL A 124 8.06 -16.73 6.19
CA VAL A 124 6.65 -17.09 5.91
C VAL A 124 6.44 -17.41 4.43
N PHE A 125 7.11 -16.69 3.52
CA PHE A 125 6.99 -16.86 2.07
C PHE A 125 8.33 -17.26 1.43
N PRO A 126 8.88 -18.45 1.72
CA PRO A 126 10.14 -18.86 1.13
C PRO A 126 10.01 -18.98 -0.39
N LEU A 127 10.87 -18.27 -1.13
CA LEU A 127 10.97 -18.39 -2.60
C LEU A 127 11.90 -19.54 -3.04
N ASN A 128 12.39 -20.31 -2.08
CA ASN A 128 13.28 -21.43 -2.30
C ASN A 128 12.44 -22.72 -2.27
N ARG A 129 12.81 -23.72 -3.08
CA ARG A 129 12.40 -25.11 -2.83
C ARG A 129 13.26 -25.71 -1.72
#